data_AF-X6M033-F1
#
_entry.id   AF-X6M033-F1
#
_cell.length_a   1.000
_cell.length_b   1.000
_cell.length_c   1.000
_cell.angle_alpha   90.00
_cell.angle_beta   90.00
_cell.angle_gamma   90.00
#
_symmetry.space_group_name_H-M   'P 1'
#
loop_
_entity.id
_entity.type
_entity.pdbx_description
1 polymer ?
#
loop_
_entity_poly.entity_id
_entity_poly.type
_entity_poly.pdbx_seq_one_letter_code
_entity_poly.pdbx_strand_id
1 'polypeptide(L)'
;MFPTGNPTGQCMSEDNIRQAIELAKRENMIILADEVYQENVYDKTNQPFVSFRKVLLSMGEKYKDVELISFHSISKGVFGECGLRGGYMELINILPSGFDQLYKLACINLCPNTVGKSLWI
;
A
#
# COMPACT_ATOMS: atom_id res chain seq x y z
N MET A 1 -2.80 -5.70 5.44
CA MET A 1 -3.41 -4.71 6.34
C MET A 1 -4.20 -3.73 5.49
N PHE A 2 -5.42 -3.40 5.89
CA PHE A 2 -6.33 -2.49 5.17
C PHE A 2 -6.50 -1.21 5.99
N PRO A 3 -5.73 -0.13 5.71
CA PRO A 3 -5.73 1.07 6.54
C PRO A 3 -7.06 1.82 6.44
N THR A 4 -7.70 1.73 5.28
CA THR A 4 -9.11 2.04 5.04
C THR A 4 -9.84 0.74 4.75
N GLY A 5 -10.57 0.24 5.76
CA GLY A 5 -11.10 -1.11 5.75
C GLY A 5 -12.34 -1.29 4.86
N ASN A 6 -12.40 -2.42 4.16
CA ASN A 6 -13.59 -2.89 3.45
C ASN A 6 -13.93 -4.28 4.01
N PRO A 7 -15.17 -4.57 4.47
CA PRO A 7 -16.42 -3.77 4.40
C PRO A 7 -16.64 -2.79 5.57
N THR A 8 -15.74 -2.78 6.55
CA THR A 8 -15.95 -2.13 7.86
C THR A 8 -15.78 -0.61 7.87
N GLY A 9 -15.15 -0.02 6.85
CA GLY A 9 -15.05 1.44 6.66
C GLY A 9 -14.15 2.18 7.66
N GLN A 10 -13.44 1.46 8.55
CA GLN A 10 -12.56 2.07 9.54
C GLN A 10 -11.32 2.68 8.89
N CYS A 11 -10.87 3.80 9.44
CA CYS A 11 -9.57 4.39 9.12
C CYS A 11 -8.62 4.13 10.29
N MET A 12 -7.44 3.54 10.02
CA MET A 12 -6.45 3.33 11.09
C MET A 12 -5.79 4.65 11.51
N SER A 13 -5.63 4.86 12.81
CA SER A 13 -4.81 5.96 13.34
C SER A 13 -3.31 5.69 13.13
N GLU A 14 -2.51 6.75 13.15
CA GLU A 14 -1.05 6.63 13.05
C GLU A 14 -0.47 5.70 14.13
N ASP A 15 -0.96 5.79 15.38
CA ASP A 15 -0.50 4.95 16.48
C ASP A 15 -0.77 3.46 16.24
N ASN A 16 -1.92 3.12 15.66
CA ASN A 16 -2.24 1.74 15.32
C ASN A 16 -1.32 1.21 14.20
N ILE A 17 -1.00 2.06 13.22
CA ILE A 17 -0.04 1.72 12.15
C ILE A 17 1.35 1.50 12.74
N ARG A 18 1.80 2.35 13.68
CA ARG A 18 3.09 2.17 14.38
C ARG A 18 3.15 0.83 15.09
N GLN A 19 2.12 0.49 15.87
CA GLN A 19 2.04 -0.79 16.57
C GLN A 19 2.05 -1.98 15.60
N ALA A 20 1.38 -1.86 14.46
CA ALA A 20 1.36 -2.87 13.43
C ALA A 20 2.75 -3.08 12.79
N ILE A 21 3.50 -2.00 12.55
CA ILE A 21 4.89 -2.05 12.07
C ILE A 21 5.82 -2.66 13.12
N GLU A 22 5.64 -2.33 14.40
CA GLU A 22 6.41 -2.93 15.50
C GLU A 22 6.17 -4.43 15.61
N LEU A 23 4.92 -4.87 15.45
CA LEU A 23 4.57 -6.28 15.41
C LEU A 23 5.22 -6.97 14.21
N ALA A 24 5.11 -6.40 13.02
CA ALA A 24 5.70 -6.97 11.81
C ALA A 24 7.22 -7.11 11.94
N LYS A 25 7.89 -6.11 12.51
CA LYS A 25 9.32 -6.15 12.82
C LYS A 25 9.66 -7.25 13.82
N ARG A 26 8.87 -7.40 14.89
CA ARG A 26 9.13 -8.38 15.96
C ARG A 26 8.96 -9.82 15.47
N GLU A 27 7.94 -10.06 14.66
CA GLU A 27 7.59 -11.40 14.16
C GLU A 27 8.24 -11.71 12.80
N ASN A 28 9.10 -10.83 12.28
CA ASN A 28 9.75 -10.93 10.97
C ASN A 28 8.75 -11.17 9.83
N MET A 29 7.70 -10.35 9.77
CA MET A 29 6.63 -10.42 8.78
C MET A 29 6.71 -9.28 7.78
N ILE A 30 6.39 -9.59 6.51
CA ILE A 30 6.14 -8.60 5.47
C ILE A 30 4.80 -7.90 5.68
N ILE A 31 4.76 -6.59 5.45
CA ILE A 31 3.53 -5.80 5.47
C ILE A 31 3.02 -5.63 4.04
N LEU A 32 1.79 -6.07 3.81
CA LEU A 32 1.03 -5.77 2.60
C LEU A 32 -0.03 -4.72 2.95
N ALA A 33 0.15 -3.45 2.57
CA ALA A 33 -0.78 -2.36 2.88
C ALA A 33 -1.71 -2.11 1.68
N ASP A 34 -2.98 -2.46 1.80
CA ASP A 34 -3.97 -2.20 0.77
C ASP A 34 -4.62 -0.83 1.01
N GLU A 35 -4.14 0.19 0.29
CA GLU A 35 -4.49 1.61 0.44
C GLU A 35 -5.38 2.08 -0.72
N VAL A 36 -6.16 1.18 -1.34
CA VAL A 36 -7.01 1.52 -2.50
C VAL A 36 -8.12 2.53 -2.18
N TYR A 37 -8.54 2.63 -0.92
CA TYR A 37 -9.57 3.58 -0.46
C TYR A 37 -8.98 4.84 0.19
N GLN A 38 -7.72 5.19 -0.07
CA GLN A 38 -7.08 6.37 0.55
C GLN A 38 -7.84 7.69 0.32
N GLU A 39 -8.53 7.84 -0.80
CA GLU A 39 -9.34 9.03 -1.10
C GLU A 39 -10.74 9.00 -0.46
N ASN A 40 -11.24 7.81 -0.10
CA ASN A 40 -12.58 7.57 0.45
C ASN A 40 -12.63 7.75 1.97
N VAL A 41 -12.00 8.81 2.49
CA VAL A 41 -12.09 9.18 3.90
C VAL A 41 -13.12 10.29 4.08
N TYR A 42 -14.19 9.98 4.82
CA TYR A 42 -15.28 10.91 5.11
C TYR A 42 -14.93 11.90 6.21
N ASP A 43 -14.36 11.42 7.32
CA ASP A 43 -13.94 12.27 8.45
C ASP A 43 -12.45 12.62 8.34
N LYS A 44 -12.13 13.52 7.40
CA LYS A 44 -10.75 13.97 7.18
C LYS A 44 -10.19 14.81 8.33
N THR A 45 -11.05 15.37 9.17
CA THR A 45 -10.66 16.28 10.25
C THR A 45 -10.22 15.52 11.49
N ASN A 46 -10.97 14.49 11.90
CA ASN A 46 -10.65 13.71 13.09
C ASN A 46 -9.84 12.46 12.79
N GLN A 47 -9.99 11.87 11.61
CA GLN A 47 -9.32 10.61 11.25
C GLN A 47 -8.85 10.60 9.79
N PRO A 48 -7.86 11.44 9.44
CA PRO A 48 -7.31 11.47 8.09
C PRO A 48 -6.64 10.15 7.73
N PHE A 49 -6.58 9.85 6.44
CA PHE A 49 -5.76 8.75 5.94
C PHE A 49 -4.28 8.99 6.24
N VAL A 50 -3.63 7.97 6.80
CA VAL A 50 -2.18 7.96 7.04
C VAL A 50 -1.60 6.74 6.32
N SER A 51 -0.65 6.96 5.42
CA SER A 51 -0.02 5.88 4.68
C SER A 51 0.99 5.11 5.52
N PHE A 52 1.03 3.79 5.35
CA PHE A 52 2.00 2.91 6.01
C PHE A 52 3.43 3.33 5.71
N ARG A 53 3.70 3.75 4.47
CA ARG A 53 5.01 4.28 4.07
C ARG A 53 5.43 5.49 4.88
N LYS A 54 4.55 6.47 5.06
CA LYS A 54 4.85 7.69 5.80
C LYS A 54 5.22 7.35 7.24
N VAL A 55 4.44 6.48 7.87
CA VAL A 55 4.70 6.04 9.25
C VAL A 55 6.01 5.27 9.35
N LEU A 56 6.24 4.29 8.46
CA LEU A 56 7.46 3.49 8.44
C LEU A 56 8.71 4.35 8.33
N LEU A 57 8.74 5.31 7.41
CA LEU A 57 9.85 6.24 7.25
C LEU A 57 10.03 7.17 8.46
N SER A 58 8.93 7.54 9.13
CA SER A 58 8.98 8.37 10.34
C SER A 58 9.53 7.64 11.58
N MET A 59 9.48 6.31 11.61
CA MET A 59 9.96 5.49 12.74
C MET A 59 11.49 5.32 12.77
N GLY A 60 12.19 5.80 11.73
CA GLY A 60 13.65 5.91 11.70
C GLY A 60 14.39 4.62 11.33
N GLU A 61 15.72 4.67 11.47
CA GLU A 61 16.67 3.65 11.02
C GLU A 61 16.38 2.22 11.53
N LYS A 62 15.80 2.11 12.74
CA LYS A 62 15.52 0.83 13.41
C LYS A 62 14.55 -0.07 12.63
N TYR A 63 13.73 0.51 11.75
CA TYR A 63 12.69 -0.20 10.99
C TYR A 63 13.01 -0.31 9.49
N LYS A 64 14.26 -0.02 9.08
CA LYS A 64 14.68 -0.07 7.67
C LYS A 64 14.74 -1.44 7.03
N ASP A 65 14.66 -2.50 7.82
CA ASP A 65 14.59 -3.88 7.35
C ASP A 65 13.16 -4.42 7.37
N VAL A 66 12.18 -3.62 7.77
CA VAL A 66 10.77 -3.98 7.63
C VAL A 66 10.38 -3.88 6.16
N GLU A 67 9.99 -5.02 5.61
CA GLU A 67 9.49 -5.16 4.25
C GLU A 67 8.06 -4.65 4.17
N LEU A 68 7.80 -3.71 3.24
CA LEU A 68 6.49 -3.12 3.00
C LEU A 68 6.17 -3.11 1.51
N ILE A 69 4.98 -3.61 1.15
CA ILE A 69 4.37 -3.43 -0.17
C ILE A 69 3.07 -2.66 0.02
N SER A 70 2.99 -1.43 -0.49
CA SER A 70 1.74 -0.66 -0.52
C SER A 70 1.07 -0.80 -1.88
N PHE A 71 -0.26 -1.01 -1.89
CA PHE A 71 -1.08 -1.17 -3.08
C PHE A 71 -2.01 0.02 -3.25
N HIS A 72 -2.12 0.49 -4.49
CA HIS A 72 -3.10 1.49 -4.86
C HIS A 72 -3.73 1.21 -6.23
N SER A 73 -4.96 1.68 -6.45
CA SER A 73 -5.73 1.40 -7.68
C SER A 73 -6.60 2.58 -8.08
N ILE A 74 -6.78 2.77 -9.38
CA ILE A 74 -7.76 3.73 -9.96
C ILE A 74 -9.21 3.23 -9.87
N SER A 75 -9.40 1.96 -9.51
CA SER A 75 -10.72 1.33 -9.55
C SER A 75 -11.66 1.83 -8.44
N LYS A 76 -11.12 2.50 -7.43
CA LYS A 76 -11.77 2.99 -6.21
C LYS A 76 -11.34 4.45 -6.04
N GLY A 77 -12.10 5.26 -5.30
CA GLY A 77 -11.85 6.71 -5.24
C GLY A 77 -12.80 7.54 -6.09
N VAL A 78 -12.46 8.83 -6.21
CA VAL A 78 -13.24 9.81 -6.97
C VAL A 78 -13.20 9.52 -8.47
N PHE A 79 -12.11 8.88 -8.94
CA PHE A 79 -11.95 8.50 -10.34
C PHE A 79 -12.86 7.33 -10.75
N GLY A 80 -13.07 6.33 -9.89
CA GLY A 80 -14.09 5.28 -10.10
C GLY A 80 -13.94 4.45 -11.40
N GLU A 81 -12.80 4.53 -12.08
CA GLU A 81 -12.54 3.96 -13.41
C GLU A 81 -12.24 2.45 -13.35
N CYS A 82 -13.13 1.67 -12.75
CA CYS A 82 -12.93 0.25 -12.52
C CYS A 82 -12.76 -0.58 -13.82
N GLY A 83 -13.26 -0.07 -14.95
CA GLY A 83 -13.11 -0.67 -16.28
C GLY A 83 -11.69 -0.58 -16.85
N LEU A 84 -10.89 0.39 -16.41
CA LEU A 84 -9.53 0.61 -16.92
C LEU A 84 -8.48 -0.33 -16.30
N ARG A 85 -8.83 -0.98 -15.17
CA ARG A 85 -8.00 -2.01 -14.50
C ARG A 85 -6.56 -1.54 -14.21
N GLY A 86 -6.40 -0.28 -13.81
CA GLY A 86 -5.12 0.31 -13.44
C GLY A 86 -4.83 0.27 -11.94
N GLY A 87 -3.54 0.26 -11.61
CA GLY A 87 -3.04 0.30 -10.24
C GLY A 87 -1.53 0.16 -10.23
N TYR A 88 -0.95 0.42 -9.06
CA TYR A 88 0.47 0.23 -8.83
C TYR A 88 0.70 -0.37 -7.43
N MET A 89 1.89 -0.90 -7.25
CA MET A 89 2.39 -1.28 -5.93
C MET A 89 3.75 -0.62 -5.72
N GLU A 90 3.99 -0.13 -4.51
CA GLU A 90 5.27 0.42 -4.08
C GLU A 90 5.94 -0.58 -3.14
N LEU A 91 7.18 -0.94 -3.47
CA LEU A 91 7.99 -1.89 -2.70
C LEU A 91 9.06 -1.14 -1.92
N ILE A 92 9.12 -1.38 -0.61
CA ILE A 92 10.08 -0.75 0.30
C ILE A 92 10.79 -1.84 1.08
N ASN A 93 12.13 -1.77 1.07
CA ASN A 93 13.04 -2.68 1.78
C ASN A 93 12.91 -4.18 1.44
N ILE A 94 12.27 -4.50 0.32
CA ILE A 94 12.07 -5.89 -0.11
C ILE A 94 13.41 -6.55 -0.44
N LEU A 95 13.59 -7.79 0.02
CA LEU A 95 14.77 -8.58 -0.29
C LEU A 95 14.97 -8.73 -1.81
N PRO A 96 16.21 -8.62 -2.33
CA PRO A 96 16.47 -8.75 -3.76
C PRO A 96 15.92 -10.04 -4.38
N SER A 97 16.03 -11.17 -3.66
CA SER A 97 15.48 -12.45 -4.10
C SER A 97 13.95 -12.44 -4.22
N GLY A 98 13.25 -11.74 -3.32
CA GLY A 98 11.80 -11.55 -3.37
C GLY A 98 11.39 -10.66 -4.53
N PHE A 99 12.14 -9.57 -4.76
CA PHE A 99 11.95 -8.69 -5.91
C PHE A 99 12.11 -9.43 -7.24
N ASP A 100 13.14 -10.26 -7.38
CA ASP A 100 13.39 -11.02 -8.61
C ASP A 100 12.23 -11.98 -8.95
N GLN A 101 11.68 -12.67 -7.95
CA GLN A 101 10.52 -13.54 -8.16
C GLN A 101 9.27 -12.74 -8.54
N LEU A 102 9.05 -11.58 -7.91
CA LEU A 102 7.93 -10.72 -8.23
C LEU A 102 8.05 -10.14 -9.65
N TYR A 103 9.25 -9.72 -10.04
CA TYR A 103 9.55 -9.23 -11.38
C TYR A 103 9.33 -10.34 -12.42
N LYS A 104 9.84 -11.54 -12.16
CA LYS A 104 9.62 -12.70 -13.03
C LYS A 104 8.13 -12.99 -13.21
N LEU A 105 7.34 -12.93 -12.14
CA LEU A 105 5.88 -13.10 -12.20
C LEU A 105 5.23 -11.99 -13.04
N ALA A 106 5.65 -10.73 -12.87
CA ALA A 106 5.12 -9.61 -13.63
C ALA A 106 5.39 -9.75 -15.15
N CYS A 107 6.56 -10.28 -15.52
CA CYS A 107 6.93 -10.51 -16.93
C CYS A 107 6.07 -11.55 -17.65
N ILE A 108 5.43 -12.48 -16.93
CA ILE A 108 4.54 -13.49 -17.56
C ILE A 108 3.36 -12.82 -18.26
N ASN A 109 2.90 -11.67 -17.74
CA ASN A 109 1.75 -10.93 -18.27
C ASN A 109 2.16 -9.82 -19.26
N LEU A 110 3.37 -9.85 -19.82
CA LEU A 110 3.97 -8.85 -20.71
C LEU A 110 4.10 -7.45 -20.07
N CYS A 111 3.01 -6.71 -20.00
CA CYS A 111 2.93 -5.39 -19.40
C CYS A 111 1.47 -5.03 -19.04
N PRO A 112 1.25 -4.11 -18.08
CA PRO A 112 -0.08 -3.57 -17.83
C PRO A 112 -0.57 -2.76 -19.03
N ASN A 113 -1.89 -2.64 -19.17
CA ASN A 113 -2.50 -1.90 -20.27
C ASN A 113 -2.07 -0.41 -20.24
N THR A 114 -1.84 0.16 -21.43
CA THR A 114 -1.27 1.51 -21.56
C THR A 114 -2.18 2.59 -20.97
N VAL A 115 -3.50 2.45 -21.11
CA VAL A 115 -4.49 3.44 -20.65
C VAL A 115 -4.50 3.54 -19.11
N GLY A 116 -4.53 2.40 -18.42
CA GLY A 116 -4.45 2.31 -16.98
C GLY A 116 -3.09 2.76 -16.43
N LYS A 117 -2.02 2.62 -17.22
CA LYS A 117 -0.69 3.16 -16.88
C LYS A 117 -0.62 4.68 -17.04
N SER A 118 -1.20 5.25 -18.10
CA SER A 118 -1.13 6.69 -18.37
C SER A 118 -1.85 7.56 -17.35
N LEU A 119 -2.81 7.02 -16.60
CA LEU A 119 -3.48 7.75 -15.53
C LEU A 119 -2.57 8.06 -14.33
N TRP A 120 -1.38 7.46 -14.25
CA TRP A 120 -0.41 7.60 -13.15
C TRP A 120 0.85 8.38 -13.52
N ILE A 121 0.99 8.81 -14.78
CA ILE A 121 2.14 9.58 -15.31
C ILE A 121 1.76 11.05 -15.34
#